data_AF-A0A1X1JTY4-F1
#
_entry.id   AF-A0A1X1JTY4-F1
#
_cell.length_a   1.000
_cell.length_b   1.000
_cell.length_c   1.000
_cell.angle_alpha   90.00
_cell.angle_beta   90.00
_cell.angle_gamma   90.00
#
_symmetry.space_group_name_H-M   'P 1'
#
loop_
_entity.id
_entity.type
_entity.pdbx_description
1 polymer ?
#
loop_
_entity_poly.entity_id
_entity_poly.type
_entity_poly.pdbx_seq_one_letter_code
_entity_poly.pdbx_strand_id
1 'polypeptide(L)'
;MFELNNIIGLDIARKNVLVTLVDGRCALVDLKRRVFVVEILLDSFYKWMEFPNSPSEDDIDTVREILQHPENVGYGPLAEKYMLNPKVKSDFDKMKKEAGYNY
;
A
#
# COMPACT_ATOMS: atom_id res chain seq x y z
N MET A 1 -5.46 -12.62 -0.58
CA MET A 1 -6.15 -11.68 -1.48
C MET A 1 -6.00 -10.31 -0.86
N PHE A 2 -5.54 -9.31 -1.61
CA PHE A 2 -5.36 -7.96 -1.10
C PHE A 2 -6.63 -7.17 -1.35
N GLU A 3 -7.14 -6.50 -0.33
CA GLU A 3 -8.34 -5.69 -0.41
C GLU A 3 -7.98 -4.22 -0.17
N LEU A 4 -8.46 -3.36 -1.09
CA LEU A 4 -8.27 -1.93 -1.01
C LEU A 4 -9.05 -1.36 0.18
N ASN A 5 -8.38 -0.66 1.09
CA ASN A 5 -9.03 0.11 2.15
C ASN A 5 -9.23 1.57 1.72
N ASN A 6 -8.14 2.25 1.37
CA ASN A 6 -8.19 3.65 0.96
C ASN A 6 -7.08 3.98 -0.05
N ILE A 7 -7.35 4.94 -0.92
CA ILE A 7 -6.36 5.50 -1.84
C ILE A 7 -5.69 6.70 -1.18
N ILE A 8 -4.36 6.73 -1.18
CA ILE A 8 -3.57 7.81 -0.60
C ILE A 8 -3.24 8.86 -1.65
N GLY A 9 -2.82 8.43 -2.84
CA GLY A 9 -2.54 9.34 -3.93
C GLY A 9 -1.82 8.67 -5.10
N LEU A 10 -1.74 9.41 -6.18
CA LEU A 10 -1.08 9.05 -7.42
C LEU A 10 0.21 9.86 -7.55
N ASP A 11 1.28 9.22 -8.02
CA ASP A 11 2.57 9.86 -8.18
C ASP A 11 2.58 10.96 -9.25
N ILE A 12 3.64 11.77 -9.26
CA ILE A 12 3.84 12.87 -10.23
C ILE A 12 3.75 12.35 -11.68
N ALA A 13 4.29 11.16 -11.93
CA ALA A 13 4.31 10.54 -13.25
C ALA A 13 2.98 9.86 -13.66
N ARG A 14 2.00 9.79 -12.76
CA ARG A 14 0.70 9.13 -12.95
C ARG A 14 0.83 7.65 -13.36
N LYS A 15 1.76 6.94 -12.74
CA LYS A 15 2.04 5.52 -12.98
C LYS A 15 1.83 4.67 -11.74
N ASN A 16 1.98 5.25 -10.55
CA ASN A 16 1.98 4.53 -9.31
C ASN A 16 0.95 5.11 -8.34
N VAL A 17 0.08 4.24 -7.82
CA VAL A 17 -0.92 4.62 -6.80
C VAL A 17 -0.48 4.05 -5.46
N LEU A 18 -0.36 4.93 -4.47
CA LEU A 18 -0.16 4.53 -3.08
C LEU A 18 -1.52 4.27 -2.43
N VAL A 19 -1.65 3.12 -1.78
CA VAL A 19 -2.89 2.68 -1.14
C VAL A 19 -2.65 2.12 0.25
N THR A 20 -3.70 2.09 1.05
CA THR A 20 -3.78 1.28 2.27
C THR A 20 -4.66 0.07 2.02
N LEU A 21 -4.40 -0.99 2.75
CA LEU A 21 -5.05 -2.30 2.62
C LEU A 21 -5.84 -2.60 3.88
N VAL A 22 -6.93 -3.38 3.73
CA VAL A 22 -7.82 -3.73 4.84
C VAL A 22 -7.11 -4.52 5.95
N ASP A 23 -6.04 -5.23 5.61
CA ASP A 23 -5.25 -6.01 6.56
C ASP A 23 -4.27 -5.18 7.41
N GLY A 24 -4.29 -3.86 7.27
CA GLY A 24 -3.42 -2.93 7.99
C GLY A 24 -2.06 -2.72 7.34
N ARG A 25 -1.86 -3.13 6.10
CA ARG A 25 -0.64 -2.79 5.34
C ARG A 25 -0.92 -1.67 4.35
N CYS A 26 0.12 -1.26 3.63
CA CYS A 26 0.01 -0.36 2.49
C CYS A 26 0.72 -0.95 1.28
N ALA A 27 0.39 -0.45 0.09
CA ALA A 27 1.00 -0.91 -1.15
C ALA A 27 1.21 0.23 -2.14
N LEU A 28 2.29 0.12 -2.90
CA LEU A 28 2.55 0.95 -4.08
C LEU A 28 2.25 0.13 -5.34
N VAL A 29 1.20 0.52 -6.06
CA VAL A 29 0.67 -0.20 -7.22
C VAL A 29 1.16 0.44 -8.50
N ASP A 30 1.92 -0.28 -9.32
CA ASP A 30 2.31 0.15 -10.67
C ASP A 30 1.19 -0.22 -11.66
N LEU A 31 0.47 0.78 -12.14
CA LEU A 31 -0.69 0.61 -13.02
C LEU A 31 -0.33 -0.03 -14.36
N LYS A 32 0.87 0.25 -14.88
CA LYS A 32 1.30 -0.23 -16.20
C LYS A 32 1.82 -1.65 -16.14
N ARG A 33 2.65 -1.94 -15.13
CA ARG A 33 3.25 -3.27 -14.96
C ARG A 33 2.31 -4.25 -14.27
N ARG A 34 1.22 -3.76 -13.67
CA ARG A 34 0.24 -4.56 -12.92
C ARG A 34 0.89 -5.37 -11.80
N VAL A 35 1.86 -4.76 -11.14
CA VAL A 35 2.56 -5.30 -9.97
C VAL A 35 2.41 -4.33 -8.81
N PHE A 36 2.65 -4.79 -7.58
CA PHE A 36 2.74 -3.90 -6.44
C PHE A 36 3.75 -4.39 -5.41
N VAL A 37 4.21 -3.46 -4.57
CA VAL A 37 5.06 -3.75 -3.41
C VAL A 37 4.28 -3.42 -2.15
N VAL A 38 4.29 -4.34 -1.18
CA VAL A 38 3.61 -4.20 0.11
C VAL A 38 4.60 -3.76 1.19
N GLU A 39 4.22 -2.75 1.96
CA GLU A 39 4.93 -2.30 3.16
C GLU A 39 3.93 -2.14 4.33
N ILE A 40 4.43 -1.87 5.53
CA ILE A 40 3.57 -1.66 6.71
C ILE A 40 3.26 -0.17 6.91
N LEU A 41 4.25 0.69 6.71
CA LEU A 41 4.18 2.13 6.98
C LEU A 41 4.22 2.93 5.68
N LEU A 42 3.33 3.91 5.53
CA LEU A 42 3.33 4.81 4.37
C LEU A 42 4.65 5.58 4.24
N ASP A 43 5.31 5.93 5.34
CA ASP A 43 6.64 6.55 5.35
C ASP A 43 7.69 5.79 4.53
N SER A 44 7.55 4.47 4.42
CA SER A 44 8.44 3.66 3.59
C SER A 44 8.42 4.12 2.14
N PHE A 45 7.27 4.56 1.63
CA PHE A 45 7.11 5.05 0.26
C PHE A 45 7.39 6.55 0.13
N TYR A 46 6.96 7.37 1.11
CA TYR A 46 7.20 8.81 1.08
C TYR A 46 8.69 9.20 1.09
N LYS A 47 9.58 8.31 1.56
CA LYS A 47 11.04 8.49 1.45
C LYS A 47 11.55 8.50 0.02
N TRP A 48 10.85 7.87 -0.91
CA TRP A 48 11.30 7.69 -2.29
C TRP A 48 10.62 8.64 -3.27
N MET A 49 9.37 9.00 -3.01
CA MET A 49 8.56 9.77 -3.96
C MET A 49 7.32 10.38 -3.30
N GLU A 50 6.75 11.36 -4.00
CA GLU A 50 5.53 12.07 -3.60
C GLU A 50 4.32 11.60 -4.39
N PHE A 51 3.14 11.76 -3.78
CA PHE A 51 1.84 11.35 -4.34
C PHE A 51 0.85 12.53 -4.38
N PRO A 52 1.16 13.61 -5.11
CA PRO A 52 0.37 14.85 -5.05
C PRO A 52 -0.96 14.77 -5.82
N ASN A 53 -1.12 13.77 -6.69
CA ASN A 53 -2.25 13.70 -7.61
C ASN A 53 -3.38 12.85 -7.03
N SER A 54 -4.62 13.23 -7.34
CA SER A 54 -5.78 12.34 -7.14
C SER A 54 -5.93 11.39 -8.34
N PRO A 55 -6.21 10.10 -8.10
CA PRO A 55 -6.54 9.16 -9.17
C PRO A 55 -7.96 9.38 -9.72
N SER A 56 -8.18 8.98 -10.97
CA SER A 56 -9.53 8.90 -11.56
C SER A 56 -10.29 7.66 -11.06
N GLU A 57 -11.58 7.54 -11.37
CA GLU A 57 -12.34 6.31 -11.10
C GLU A 57 -11.74 5.10 -11.84
N ASP A 58 -11.34 5.27 -13.10
CA ASP A 58 -10.65 4.23 -13.89
C ASP A 58 -9.34 3.77 -13.23
N ASP A 59 -8.57 4.71 -12.67
CA ASP A 59 -7.34 4.38 -11.93
C ASP A 59 -7.67 3.50 -10.70
N ILE A 60 -8.75 3.83 -9.98
CA ILE A 60 -9.17 3.09 -8.78
C ILE A 60 -9.67 1.69 -9.14
N ASP A 61 -10.44 1.55 -10.21
CA ASP A 61 -10.91 0.24 -10.67
C ASP A 61 -9.75 -0.63 -11.15
N THR A 62 -8.79 -0.03 -11.87
CA THR A 62 -7.54 -0.70 -12.26
C THR A 62 -6.75 -1.16 -11.02
N VAL A 63 -6.66 -0.32 -9.98
CA VAL A 63 -5.99 -0.69 -8.72
C VAL A 63 -6.68 -1.90 -8.08
N ARG A 64 -8.01 -1.91 -7.99
CA ARG A 64 -8.75 -3.04 -7.42
C ARG A 64 -8.48 -4.33 -8.20
N GLU A 65 -8.48 -4.24 -9.52
CA GLU A 65 -8.19 -5.36 -10.40
C GLU A 65 -6.77 -5.91 -10.17
N ILE A 66 -5.76 -5.04 -10.10
CA ILE A 66 -4.36 -5.42 -9.86
C ILE A 66 -4.19 -6.05 -8.47
N LEU A 67 -4.85 -5.54 -7.43
CA LEU A 67 -4.76 -6.10 -6.07
C LEU A 67 -5.35 -7.52 -5.98
N GLN A 68 -6.36 -7.82 -6.79
CA GLN A 68 -6.99 -9.14 -6.87
C GLN A 68 -6.21 -10.09 -7.78
N HIS A 69 -5.66 -9.59 -8.87
CA HIS A 69 -4.98 -10.35 -9.92
C HIS A 69 -3.65 -9.69 -10.35
N PRO A 70 -2.64 -9.67 -9.46
CA PRO A 70 -1.35 -9.08 -9.81
C PRO A 70 -0.52 -10.01 -10.70
N GLU A 71 0.28 -9.40 -11.58
CA GLU A 71 1.33 -10.12 -12.31
C GLU A 71 2.45 -10.56 -11.36
N ASN A 72 2.75 -9.74 -10.34
CA ASN A 72 3.71 -10.06 -9.29
C ASN A 72 3.49 -9.20 -8.04
N VAL A 73 3.96 -9.68 -6.89
CA VAL A 73 3.90 -8.98 -5.61
C VAL A 73 5.28 -8.97 -4.95
N GLY A 74 5.77 -7.78 -4.64
CA GLY A 74 6.95 -7.59 -3.78
C GLY A 74 6.54 -7.34 -2.33
N TYR A 75 7.42 -7.69 -1.40
CA TYR A 75 7.20 -7.49 0.03
C TYR A 75 8.38 -6.78 0.68
N GLY A 76 8.07 -5.77 1.47
CA GLY A 76 9.00 -5.19 2.42
C GLY A 76 9.49 -6.22 3.45
N PRO A 77 10.66 -6.03 4.06
CA PRO A 77 11.32 -7.04 4.90
C PRO A 77 10.48 -7.59 6.06
N LEU A 78 9.53 -6.80 6.57
CA LEU A 78 8.65 -7.18 7.68
C LEU A 78 7.18 -7.31 7.27
N ALA A 79 6.83 -7.02 6.02
CA ALA A 79 5.44 -6.98 5.56
C ALA A 79 4.73 -8.35 5.66
N GLU A 80 5.48 -9.44 5.45
CA GLU A 80 4.96 -10.80 5.66
C GLU A 80 4.89 -11.15 7.15
N LYS A 81 5.95 -10.83 7.92
CA LYS A 81 5.99 -11.10 9.36
C LYS A 81 4.91 -10.35 10.13
N TYR A 82 4.51 -9.17 9.68
CA TYR A 82 3.40 -8.41 10.23
C TYR A 82 2.08 -9.21 10.22
N MET A 83 1.88 -10.06 9.21
CA MET A 83 0.68 -10.91 9.12
C MET A 83 0.76 -12.18 9.96
N LEU A 84 1.97 -12.66 10.26
CA LEU A 84 2.20 -13.98 10.84
C LEU A 84 2.62 -13.93 12.31
N ASN A 85 3.16 -12.81 12.79
CA ASN A 85 3.70 -12.67 14.13
C ASN A 85 2.91 -11.62 14.93
N PRO A 86 2.12 -12.02 15.94
CA PRO A 86 1.31 -11.11 16.75
C PRO A 86 2.10 -10.01 17.45
N LYS A 87 3.35 -10.29 17.88
CA LYS A 87 4.20 -9.29 18.51
C LYS A 87 4.63 -8.23 17.50
N VAL A 88 5.07 -8.64 16.32
CA VAL A 88 5.44 -7.70 15.24
C VAL A 88 4.23 -6.85 14.87
N LYS A 89 3.06 -7.48 14.70
CA LYS A 89 1.81 -6.76 14.44
C LYS A 89 1.51 -5.71 15.50
N SER A 90 1.52 -6.11 16.77
CA SER A 90 1.23 -5.21 17.89
C SER A 90 2.22 -4.05 17.98
N ASP A 91 3.51 -4.30 17.75
CA ASP A 91 4.55 -3.28 17.79
C ASP A 91 4.29 -2.21 16.69
N PHE A 92 3.98 -2.63 15.46
CA PHE A 92 3.67 -1.72 14.36
C PHE A 92 2.32 -1.01 14.53
N ASP A 93 1.27 -1.70 14.98
CA ASP A 93 -0.05 -1.10 15.19
C ASP A 93 0.01 0.00 16.27
N LYS A 94 0.85 -0.19 17.29
CA LYS A 94 1.16 0.86 18.27
C LYS A 94 1.86 2.06 17.62
N MET A 95 2.90 1.82 16.82
CA MET A 95 3.61 2.90 16.12
C MET A 95 2.68 3.69 15.19
N LYS A 96 1.83 2.99 14.43
CA LYS A 96 0.83 3.65 13.57
C LYS A 96 -0.11 4.54 14.35
N LYS A 97 -0.66 4.05 15.46
CA LYS A 97 -1.54 4.82 16.32
C LYS A 97 -0.85 6.07 16.88
N GLU A 98 0.40 5.95 17.31
CA GLU A 98 1.21 7.08 17.79
C GLU A 98 1.51 8.11 16.69
N ALA A 99 1.66 7.66 15.44
CA ALA A 99 1.85 8.51 14.26
C ALA A 99 0.54 9.07 13.68
N GLY A 100 -0.63 8.70 14.21
CA GLY A 100 -1.94 9.14 13.72
C GLY A 100 -2.46 8.41 12.48
N TYR A 101 -1.86 7.25 12.13
CA TYR A 101 -2.38 6.38 11.08
C TYR A 101 -3.58 5.56 11.56
N ASN A 102 -4.59 5.45 10.69
CA ASN A 102 -5.88 4.81 10.98
C ASN A 102 -6.20 3.64 10.03
N TYR A 103 -5.17 2.95 9.53
CA TYR A 103 -5.30 1.76 8.67
C TYR A 103 -4.64 0.53 9.28
#